data_AF-A0A556QJE9-F1
#
_entry.id   AF-A0A556QJE9-F1
#
_cell.length_a   1.000
_cell.length_b   1.000
_cell.length_c   1.000
_cell.angle_alpha   90.00
_cell.angle_beta   90.00
_cell.angle_gamma   90.00
#
_symmetry.space_group_name_H-M   'P 1'
#
loop_
_entity.id
_entity.type
_entity.pdbx_description
1 polymer ?
#
loop_
_entity_poly.entity_id
_entity_poly.type
_entity_poly.pdbx_seq_one_letter_code
_entity_poly.pdbx_strand_id
1 'polypeptide(L)'
;MGFTGFYLMALLPIVIGFGLWLLNHRIALWEWLLTGVLAFIVAGCFHAGAISGMTDDQEVWSGQVLSTHYRPEWRERYKEAVYRTEIYYTGTGKNRQSHTRRVFSHYETRHRTHPDEWTVNTTLFSTEVSQSKYEQIRRELGARTKAAPGRRTTGSMSSTMVSGDPNDYDTGNTSGAIIPVAKNVSFENRVKASPSTFSYRQLTPEESAKLYDYPYIGDAWSTGRNLSGTLSTRKWDELNARLGPTKHVNLIVVRLKTPEEARALEAKWIGGKKNDLVLTYGESWSYVFGWTESTLAKTKLESLLRYHYPLDDRFIPEVEKVIVAHYKMVDWHKFDYLDLKPRTAHYWWLALTMFLTQAGAMTWAFMNGENRVRRMRPITYPKYNYAS
;
A
#
# COMPACT_ATOMS: atom_id res chain seq x y z
N MET A 1 -2.00 3.19 -29.38
CA MET A 1 -1.97 1.75 -29.05
C MET A 1 -2.51 1.56 -27.65
N GLY A 2 -3.45 0.62 -27.46
CA GLY A 2 -3.78 0.13 -26.11
C GLY A 2 -2.73 -0.87 -25.63
N PHE A 3 -3.01 -1.58 -24.54
CA PHE A 3 -2.10 -2.60 -24.00
C PHE A 3 -1.78 -3.76 -24.97
N THR A 4 -2.59 -3.94 -26.02
CA THR A 4 -2.27 -4.84 -27.14
C THR A 4 -0.90 -4.54 -27.77
N GLY A 5 -0.46 -3.28 -27.74
CA GLY A 5 0.86 -2.89 -28.21
C GLY A 5 2.03 -3.57 -27.47
N PHE A 6 1.89 -3.85 -26.16
CA PHE A 6 2.94 -4.53 -25.40
C PHE A 6 3.17 -5.97 -25.91
N TYR A 7 2.08 -6.67 -26.22
CA TYR A 7 2.13 -8.04 -26.72
C TYR A 7 2.63 -8.09 -28.17
N LEU A 8 2.28 -7.10 -28.99
CA LEU A 8 2.84 -6.97 -30.34
C LEU A 8 4.36 -6.75 -30.29
N MET A 9 4.86 -5.96 -29.34
CA MET A 9 6.30 -5.78 -29.15
C MET A 9 7.00 -7.05 -28.66
N ALA A 10 6.32 -7.91 -27.89
CA ALA A 10 6.86 -9.21 -27.49
C ALA A 10 7.04 -10.19 -28.67
N LEU A 11 6.33 -10.00 -29.78
CA LEU A 11 6.52 -10.82 -30.99
C LEU A 11 7.84 -10.52 -31.72
N LEU A 12 8.34 -9.29 -31.63
CA LEU A 12 9.57 -8.88 -32.30
C LEU A 12 10.81 -9.72 -31.91
N PRO A 13 11.15 -9.91 -30.62
CA PRO A 13 12.26 -10.77 -30.24
C PRO A 13 12.02 -12.25 -30.59
N ILE A 14 10.76 -12.70 -30.67
CA ILE A 14 10.44 -14.08 -31.07
C ILE A 14 10.77 -14.30 -32.54
N VAL A 15 10.40 -13.37 -33.41
CA VAL A 15 10.70 -13.41 -34.85
C VAL A 15 12.21 -13.32 -35.08
N ILE A 16 12.90 -12.43 -34.38
CA ILE A 16 14.37 -12.32 -34.45
C ILE A 16 15.03 -13.61 -33.96
N GLY A 17 14.58 -14.13 -32.81
CA GLY A 17 15.06 -15.39 -32.25
C GLY A 17 14.85 -16.58 -33.17
N PHE A 18 13.73 -16.62 -33.89
CA PHE A 18 13.42 -17.66 -34.87
C PHE A 18 14.37 -17.58 -36.06
N GLY A 19 14.63 -16.37 -36.58
CA GLY A 19 15.64 -16.16 -37.62
C GLY A 19 17.04 -16.60 -37.18
N LEU A 20 17.46 -16.25 -35.95
CA LEU A 20 18.74 -16.68 -35.39
C LEU A 20 18.82 -18.20 -35.21
N TRP A 21 17.72 -18.85 -34.81
CA TRP A 21 17.63 -20.30 -34.69
C TRP A 21 17.77 -20.99 -36.06
N LEU A 22 17.11 -20.48 -37.10
CA LEU A 22 17.24 -21.00 -38.48
C LEU A 22 18.67 -20.88 -39.02
N LEU A 23 19.34 -19.76 -38.73
CA LEU A 23 20.70 -19.50 -39.18
C LEU A 23 21.76 -20.25 -38.35
N ASN A 24 21.44 -20.68 -37.13
CA ASN A 24 22.39 -21.25 -36.20
C ASN A 24 21.84 -22.49 -35.49
N HIS A 25 22.19 -23.65 -36.03
CA HIS A 25 21.81 -24.98 -35.49
C HIS A 25 22.34 -25.29 -34.08
N ARG A 26 23.08 -24.38 -33.43
CA ARG A 26 23.55 -24.55 -32.04
C ARG A 26 22.46 -24.32 -31.00
N ILE A 27 21.44 -23.51 -31.33
CA ILE A 27 20.32 -23.19 -30.43
C ILE A 27 19.28 -24.32 -30.53
N ALA A 28 18.89 -24.90 -29.40
CA ALA A 28 17.84 -25.90 -29.40
C ALA A 28 16.46 -25.23 -29.52
N LEU A 29 15.50 -25.90 -30.17
CA LEU A 29 14.14 -25.38 -30.35
C LEU A 29 13.48 -24.99 -29.01
N TRP A 30 13.68 -25.78 -27.95
CA TRP A 30 13.11 -25.50 -26.64
C TRP A 30 13.73 -24.26 -25.96
N GLU A 31 14.99 -23.94 -26.24
CA GLU A 31 15.65 -22.72 -25.72
C GLU A 31 15.08 -21.49 -26.38
N TRP A 32 14.86 -21.54 -27.70
CA TRP A 32 14.15 -20.48 -28.43
C TRP A 32 12.72 -20.31 -27.89
N LEU A 33 11.96 -21.40 -27.72
CA LEU A 33 10.62 -21.34 -27.13
C LEU A 33 10.64 -20.69 -25.74
N LEU A 34 11.62 -21.05 -24.90
CA LEU A 34 11.79 -20.45 -23.57
C LEU A 34 12.03 -18.93 -23.65
N THR A 35 12.87 -18.46 -24.58
CA THR A 35 13.08 -17.01 -24.79
C THR A 35 11.79 -16.29 -25.23
N GLY A 36 10.95 -16.94 -26.04
CA GLY A 36 9.66 -16.41 -26.45
C GLY A 36 8.65 -16.34 -25.31
N VAL A 37 8.56 -17.38 -24.48
CA VAL A 37 7.75 -17.36 -23.25
C VAL A 37 8.23 -16.24 -22.32
N LEU A 38 9.54 -16.06 -22.17
CA LEU A 38 10.12 -14.97 -21.38
C LEU A 38 9.70 -13.59 -21.91
N ALA A 39 9.63 -13.40 -23.24
CA ALA A 39 9.16 -12.14 -23.83
C ALA A 39 7.73 -11.80 -23.42
N PHE A 40 6.83 -12.79 -23.44
CA PHE A 40 5.45 -12.60 -23.00
C PHE A 40 5.33 -12.37 -21.49
N ILE A 41 6.15 -13.03 -20.67
CA ILE A 41 6.21 -12.78 -19.22
C ILE A 41 6.63 -11.33 -18.96
N VAL A 42 7.69 -10.85 -19.62
CA VAL A 42 8.15 -9.45 -19.49
C VAL A 42 7.05 -8.47 -19.89
N ALA A 43 6.38 -8.68 -21.03
CA ALA A 43 5.27 -7.84 -21.47
C ALA A 43 4.10 -7.87 -20.48
N GLY A 44 3.78 -9.02 -19.90
CA GLY A 44 2.75 -9.18 -18.86
C GLY A 44 3.08 -8.42 -17.58
N CYS A 45 4.33 -8.50 -17.10
CA CYS A 45 4.78 -7.73 -15.94
C CYS A 45 4.69 -6.21 -16.18
N PHE A 46 5.08 -5.74 -17.37
CA PHE A 46 4.95 -4.33 -17.75
C PHE A 46 3.48 -3.88 -17.88
N HIS A 47 2.61 -4.74 -18.41
CA HIS A 47 1.17 -4.49 -18.45
C HIS A 47 0.63 -4.30 -17.03
N ALA A 48 0.86 -5.26 -16.13
CA ALA A 48 0.39 -5.20 -14.75
C ALA A 48 0.97 -3.98 -14.00
N GLY A 49 2.28 -3.73 -14.14
CA GLY A 49 2.96 -2.60 -13.52
C GLY A 49 2.47 -1.24 -14.05
N ALA A 50 2.21 -1.13 -15.36
CA ALA A 50 1.69 0.10 -15.94
C ALA A 50 0.23 0.35 -15.54
N ILE A 51 -0.63 -0.67 -15.49
CA ILE A 51 -1.99 -0.51 -14.93
C ILE A 51 -1.88 -0.03 -13.48
N SER A 52 -1.20 -0.82 -12.63
CA SER A 52 -1.06 -0.51 -11.21
C SER A 52 -0.48 0.88 -10.98
N GLY A 53 0.59 1.27 -11.67
CA GLY A 53 1.20 2.60 -11.50
C GLY A 53 0.35 3.76 -12.02
N MET A 54 -0.52 3.55 -13.01
CA MET A 54 -1.41 4.59 -13.53
C MET A 54 -2.68 4.73 -12.69
N THR A 55 -3.19 3.63 -12.15
CA THR A 55 -4.45 3.58 -11.41
C THR A 55 -4.27 3.69 -9.91
N ASP A 56 -3.10 3.41 -9.34
CA ASP A 56 -2.91 3.49 -7.89
C ASP A 56 -3.21 4.92 -7.40
N ASP A 57 -4.07 4.98 -6.40
CA ASP A 57 -4.45 6.18 -5.70
C ASP A 57 -4.85 5.84 -4.27
N GLN A 58 -5.00 6.86 -3.43
CA GLN A 58 -5.34 6.69 -2.02
C GLN A 58 -6.67 7.38 -1.69
N GLU A 59 -7.51 6.69 -0.95
CA GLU A 59 -8.69 7.23 -0.29
C GLU A 59 -8.46 7.34 1.22
N VAL A 60 -9.25 8.19 1.87
CA VAL A 60 -9.10 8.46 3.29
C VAL A 60 -10.25 7.81 4.03
N TRP A 61 -9.93 6.88 4.91
CA TRP A 61 -10.92 6.32 5.82
C TRP A 61 -10.87 7.07 7.14
N SER A 62 -12.03 7.54 7.59
CA SER A 62 -12.20 8.20 8.89
C SER A 62 -12.85 7.24 9.88
N GLY A 63 -12.41 7.32 11.13
CA GLY A 63 -12.84 6.44 12.20
C GLY A 63 -12.59 7.06 13.56
N GLN A 64 -12.70 6.25 14.60
CA GLN A 64 -12.50 6.71 15.98
C GLN A 64 -11.76 5.67 16.83
N VAL A 65 -11.16 6.14 17.92
CA VAL A 65 -10.63 5.27 18.97
C VAL A 65 -11.77 4.54 19.69
N LEU A 66 -11.58 3.24 19.89
CA LEU A 66 -12.50 2.36 20.60
C LEU A 66 -12.01 2.05 22.02
N SER A 67 -10.72 1.72 22.15
CA SER A 67 -10.09 1.40 23.44
C SER A 67 -8.59 1.63 23.41
N THR A 68 -7.99 1.68 24.60
CA THR A 68 -6.54 1.59 24.79
C THR A 68 -6.19 0.30 25.54
N HIS A 69 -5.03 -0.27 25.24
CA HIS A 69 -4.48 -1.47 25.85
C HIS A 69 -3.06 -1.18 26.31
N TYR A 70 -2.77 -1.36 27.60
CA TYR A 70 -1.42 -1.24 28.16
C TYR A 70 -0.96 -2.61 28.66
N ARG A 71 0.20 -3.03 28.16
CA ARG A 71 0.91 -4.22 28.62
C ARG A 71 2.17 -3.77 29.36
N PRO A 72 2.25 -3.99 30.68
CA PRO A 72 3.42 -3.63 31.45
C PRO A 72 4.65 -4.46 31.11
N GLU A 73 5.82 -3.92 31.46
CA GLU A 73 7.09 -4.64 31.40
C GLU A 73 7.02 -5.95 32.20
N TRP A 74 7.56 -7.02 31.61
CA TRP A 74 7.73 -8.29 32.31
C TRP A 74 8.98 -9.05 31.87
N ARG A 75 9.49 -9.90 32.78
CA ARG A 75 10.68 -10.72 32.53
C ARG A 75 10.28 -12.17 32.29
N GLU A 76 10.72 -12.68 31.16
CA GLU A 76 10.52 -14.07 30.76
C GLU A 76 11.73 -14.92 31.13
N ARG A 77 11.48 -16.15 31.58
CA ARG A 77 12.43 -17.26 31.54
C ARG A 77 12.00 -18.23 30.46
N TYR A 78 12.94 -18.62 29.60
CA TYR A 78 12.72 -19.59 28.53
C TYR A 78 13.95 -20.48 28.36
N LYS A 79 13.79 -21.58 27.63
CA LYS A 79 14.88 -22.49 27.27
C LYS A 79 15.21 -22.33 25.80
N GLU A 80 16.49 -22.14 25.50
CA GLU A 80 17.03 -22.03 24.15
C GLU A 80 17.85 -23.28 23.81
N ALA A 81 17.64 -23.83 22.61
CA ALA A 81 18.39 -25.00 22.15
C ALA A 81 19.81 -24.58 21.76
N VAL A 82 20.81 -25.10 22.48
CA VAL A 82 22.22 -24.89 22.20
C VAL A 82 22.71 -26.03 21.31
N TYR A 83 23.36 -25.67 20.20
CA TYR A 83 23.94 -26.61 19.24
C TYR A 83 25.46 -26.55 19.33
N ARG A 84 26.11 -27.71 19.31
CA ARG A 84 27.57 -27.81 19.16
C ARG A 84 27.93 -28.25 17.74
N THR A 85 29.09 -27.80 17.26
CA THR A 85 29.63 -28.24 15.97
C THR A 85 30.46 -29.50 16.20
N GLU A 86 30.04 -30.61 15.60
CA GLU A 86 30.80 -31.85 15.59
C GLU A 86 31.53 -32.00 14.27
N ILE A 87 32.83 -32.34 14.33
CA ILE A 87 33.60 -32.76 13.17
C ILE A 87 33.48 -34.27 13.07
N TYR A 88 32.96 -34.75 11.94
CA TYR A 88 32.97 -36.17 11.60
C TYR A 88 33.77 -36.37 10.32
N TYR A 89 34.21 -37.61 10.09
CA TYR A 89 35.05 -37.93 8.95
C TYR A 89 34.37 -38.97 8.09
N THR A 90 34.46 -38.81 6.77
CA THR A 90 34.03 -39.81 5.80
C THR A 90 35.24 -40.33 5.02
N GLY A 91 35.17 -41.55 4.49
CA GLY A 91 36.29 -42.21 3.79
C GLY A 91 37.35 -42.82 4.73
N THR A 92 38.30 -43.56 4.14
CA THR A 92 39.41 -44.22 4.85
C THR A 92 40.77 -43.91 4.18
N GLY A 93 41.85 -44.01 4.95
CA GLY A 93 43.21 -43.77 4.46
C GLY A 93 43.44 -42.34 3.92
N LYS A 94 44.06 -42.23 2.74
CA LYS A 94 44.38 -40.94 2.09
C LYS A 94 43.16 -40.16 1.57
N ASN A 95 42.00 -40.80 1.50
CA ASN A 95 40.74 -40.20 1.01
C ASN A 95 39.83 -39.74 2.16
N ARG A 96 40.33 -39.64 3.40
CA ARG A 96 39.55 -39.20 4.56
C ARG A 96 39.23 -37.70 4.42
N GLN A 97 37.94 -37.36 4.38
CA GLN A 97 37.44 -35.98 4.35
C GLN A 97 36.81 -35.62 5.69
N SER A 98 37.05 -34.40 6.17
CA SER A 98 36.37 -33.87 7.36
C SER A 98 35.12 -33.11 6.94
N HIS A 99 34.05 -33.33 7.68
CA HIS A 99 32.79 -32.61 7.55
C HIS A 99 32.38 -32.07 8.90
N THR A 100 31.67 -30.95 8.91
CA THR A 100 31.06 -30.39 10.11
C THR A 100 29.56 -30.58 10.05
N ARG A 101 28.95 -30.87 11.20
CA ARG A 101 27.49 -30.82 11.37
C ARG A 101 27.16 -30.14 12.70
N ARG A 102 26.02 -29.43 12.74
CA ARG A 102 25.47 -28.90 13.98
C ARG A 102 24.62 -29.98 14.62
N VAL A 103 24.95 -30.37 15.85
CA VAL A 103 24.19 -31.36 16.63
C VAL A 103 23.62 -30.67 17.85
N PHE A 104 22.36 -30.97 18.17
CA PHE A 104 21.74 -30.52 19.41
C PHE A 104 22.57 -30.96 20.60
N SER A 105 22.91 -30.04 21.50
CA SER A 105 23.73 -30.31 22.68
C SER A 105 22.84 -30.42 23.92
N HIS A 106 22.15 -29.34 24.28
CA HIS A 106 21.27 -29.26 25.43
C HIS A 106 20.40 -27.99 25.33
N TYR A 107 19.53 -27.81 26.31
CA TYR A 107 18.80 -26.56 26.50
C TYR A 107 19.45 -25.72 27.58
N GLU A 108 19.66 -24.43 27.31
CA GLU A 108 20.15 -23.47 28.28
C GLU A 108 19.01 -22.54 28.72
N THR A 109 18.96 -22.23 30.01
CA THR A 109 17.95 -21.29 30.54
C THR A 109 18.40 -19.87 30.23
N ARG A 110 17.56 -19.13 29.52
CA ARG A 110 17.76 -17.73 29.15
C ARG A 110 16.68 -16.87 29.78
N HIS A 111 16.99 -15.58 29.91
CA HIS A 111 16.05 -14.56 30.33
C HIS A 111 15.99 -13.46 29.29
N ARG A 112 14.80 -12.87 29.10
CA ARG A 112 14.65 -11.62 28.36
C ARG A 112 13.60 -10.73 29.03
N THR A 113 13.76 -9.44 28.87
CA THR A 113 12.80 -8.44 29.32
C THR A 113 11.94 -8.03 28.13
N HIS A 114 10.63 -7.98 28.33
CA HIS A 114 9.67 -7.43 27.38
C HIS A 114 9.28 -6.05 27.90
N PRO A 115 9.55 -4.95 27.16
CA PRO A 115 9.29 -3.59 27.62
C PRO A 115 7.78 -3.33 27.74
N ASP A 116 7.44 -2.19 28.34
CA ASP A 116 6.09 -1.65 28.32
C ASP A 116 5.60 -1.42 26.87
N GLU A 117 4.36 -1.81 26.59
CA GLU A 117 3.70 -1.58 25.30
C GLU A 117 2.38 -0.84 25.51
N TRP A 118 2.18 0.28 24.80
CA TRP A 118 0.93 1.04 24.81
C TRP A 118 0.28 1.00 23.45
N THR A 119 -0.87 0.34 23.36
CA THR A 119 -1.61 0.14 22.12
C THR A 119 -2.93 0.89 22.13
N VAL A 120 -3.33 1.42 20.99
CA VAL A 120 -4.65 2.02 20.77
C VAL A 120 -5.39 1.23 19.71
N ASN A 121 -6.60 0.78 20.05
CA ASN A 121 -7.51 0.10 19.13
C ASN A 121 -8.52 1.10 18.58
N THR A 122 -8.64 1.14 17.26
CA THR A 122 -9.54 2.05 16.54
C THR A 122 -10.50 1.26 15.66
N THR A 123 -11.47 1.94 15.07
CA THR A 123 -12.34 1.34 14.04
C THR A 123 -11.60 0.95 12.77
N LEU A 124 -10.37 1.43 12.54
CA LEU A 124 -9.63 1.26 11.29
C LEU A 124 -8.40 0.35 11.40
N PHE A 125 -7.73 0.36 12.56
CA PHE A 125 -6.50 -0.39 12.83
C PHE A 125 -6.19 -0.41 14.34
N SER A 126 -5.19 -1.20 14.72
CA SER A 126 -4.55 -1.16 16.04
C SER A 126 -3.09 -0.73 15.86
N THR A 127 -2.59 0.15 16.72
CA THR A 127 -1.20 0.64 16.64
C THR A 127 -0.63 0.87 18.03
N GLU A 128 0.68 0.67 18.16
CA GLU A 128 1.45 1.15 19.31
C GLU A 128 1.57 2.68 19.28
N VAL A 129 1.59 3.31 20.45
CA VAL A 129 1.71 4.75 20.65
C VAL A 129 2.66 5.05 21.81
N SER A 130 3.12 6.30 21.92
CA SER A 130 3.87 6.73 23.10
C SER A 130 3.00 6.70 24.37
N GLN A 131 3.64 6.51 25.52
CA GLN A 131 2.99 6.60 26.83
C GLN A 131 2.21 7.92 27.01
N SER A 132 2.77 9.04 26.57
CA SER A 132 2.11 10.36 26.67
C SER A 132 0.81 10.43 25.85
N LYS A 133 0.82 9.88 24.63
CA LYS A 133 -0.36 9.84 23.77
C LYS A 133 -1.39 8.85 24.31
N TYR A 134 -0.95 7.70 24.81
CA TYR A 134 -1.80 6.72 25.48
C TYR A 134 -2.54 7.36 26.66
N GLU A 135 -1.84 8.05 27.56
CA GLU A 135 -2.45 8.69 28.72
C GLU A 135 -3.41 9.83 28.33
N GLN A 136 -3.10 10.58 27.27
CA GLN A 136 -4.05 11.56 26.73
C GLN A 136 -5.36 10.89 26.28
N ILE A 137 -5.26 9.87 25.42
CA ILE A 137 -6.41 9.16 24.87
C ILE A 137 -7.21 8.47 25.99
N ARG A 138 -6.52 7.79 26.91
CA ARG A 138 -7.12 7.13 28.06
C ARG A 138 -7.95 8.10 28.91
N ARG A 139 -7.45 9.32 29.17
CA ARG A 139 -8.21 10.35 29.89
C ARG A 139 -9.46 10.78 29.13
N GLU A 140 -9.37 10.94 27.81
CA GLU A 140 -10.51 11.28 26.95
C GLU A 140 -11.57 10.17 26.91
N LEU A 141 -11.18 8.88 26.87
CA LEU A 141 -12.11 7.73 26.87
C LEU A 141 -12.78 7.46 28.23
N GLY A 142 -12.22 8.03 29.30
CA GLY A 142 -12.69 7.85 30.67
C GLY A 142 -11.74 6.99 31.51
N ALA A 143 -11.57 7.34 32.79
CA ALA A 143 -10.52 6.79 33.66
C ALA A 143 -10.71 5.33 34.10
N ARG A 144 -11.73 4.61 33.61
CA ARG A 144 -12.04 3.25 34.06
C ARG A 144 -11.22 2.23 33.28
N THR A 145 -10.10 1.84 33.86
CA THR A 145 -9.25 0.77 33.35
C THR A 145 -9.64 -0.56 33.99
N LYS A 146 -9.84 -1.60 33.19
CA LYS A 146 -10.04 -2.98 33.65
C LYS A 146 -8.69 -3.70 33.60
N ALA A 147 -8.28 -4.27 34.73
CA ALA A 147 -7.14 -5.17 34.78
C ALA A 147 -7.63 -6.60 34.50
N ALA A 148 -6.94 -7.31 33.62
CA ALA A 148 -7.18 -8.72 33.33
C ALA A 148 -5.85 -9.49 33.27
N PRO A 149 -5.77 -10.75 33.72
CA PRO A 149 -4.56 -11.55 33.58
C PRO A 149 -4.13 -11.63 32.11
N GLY A 150 -2.94 -11.11 31.81
CA GLY A 150 -2.35 -11.12 30.49
C GLY A 150 -1.63 -12.42 30.19
N ARG A 151 -1.48 -12.76 28.90
CA ARG A 151 -0.72 -13.94 28.49
C ARG A 151 0.79 -13.65 28.57
N ARG A 152 1.44 -14.09 29.64
CA ARG A 152 2.89 -13.90 29.88
C ARG A 152 3.72 -15.12 29.46
N THR A 153 3.50 -15.55 28.22
CA THR A 153 4.19 -16.70 27.59
C THR A 153 4.44 -16.39 26.13
N THR A 154 5.54 -16.89 25.59
CA THR A 154 5.88 -16.82 24.16
C THR A 154 5.91 -18.22 23.54
N GLY A 155 6.23 -18.30 22.24
CA GLY A 155 6.46 -19.58 21.56
C GLY A 155 7.75 -20.31 21.98
N SER A 156 8.58 -19.71 22.84
CA SER A 156 9.82 -20.34 23.31
C SER A 156 9.56 -21.51 24.26
N MET A 157 10.43 -22.51 24.24
CA MET A 157 10.27 -23.70 25.08
C MET A 157 10.33 -23.34 26.57
N SER A 158 9.39 -23.86 27.36
CA SER A 158 9.28 -23.59 28.80
C SER A 158 9.21 -22.08 29.14
N SER A 159 8.58 -21.29 28.26
CA SER A 159 8.32 -19.87 28.50
C SER A 159 7.42 -19.68 29.72
N THR A 160 7.95 -18.99 30.74
CA THR A 160 7.21 -18.60 31.94
C THR A 160 7.62 -17.21 32.39
N MET A 161 6.67 -16.40 32.84
CA MET A 161 6.95 -15.17 33.57
C MET A 161 7.72 -15.45 34.86
N VAL A 162 8.73 -14.64 35.15
CA VAL A 162 9.50 -14.69 36.41
C VAL A 162 9.29 -13.43 37.26
N SER A 163 9.13 -12.26 36.63
CA SER A 163 8.88 -11.00 37.32
C SER A 163 8.12 -10.01 36.41
N GLY A 164 7.56 -8.95 36.99
CA GLY A 164 6.75 -7.93 36.31
C GLY A 164 5.29 -7.95 36.77
N ASP A 165 4.42 -7.21 36.06
CA ASP A 165 2.98 -7.24 36.29
C ASP A 165 2.30 -8.29 35.41
N PRO A 166 1.56 -9.26 35.99
CA PRO A 166 0.90 -10.31 35.22
C PRO A 166 -0.35 -9.81 34.48
N ASN A 167 -0.84 -8.59 34.74
CA ASN A 167 -2.09 -8.08 34.20
C ASN A 167 -1.87 -7.16 32.99
N ASP A 168 -2.78 -7.25 32.04
CA ASP A 168 -2.97 -6.26 30.98
C ASP A 168 -4.10 -5.29 31.38
N TYR A 169 -4.01 -4.06 30.89
CA TYR A 169 -4.88 -2.96 31.28
C TYR A 169 -5.63 -2.39 30.08
N ASP A 170 -6.94 -2.64 30.03
CA ASP A 170 -7.81 -2.16 28.94
C ASP A 170 -8.68 -0.99 29.42
N THR A 171 -8.73 0.08 28.64
CA THR A 171 -9.63 1.22 28.86
C THR A 171 -10.56 1.37 27.66
N GLY A 172 -11.84 1.08 27.85
CA GLY A 172 -12.87 1.28 26.83
C GLY A 172 -13.44 2.70 26.84
N ASN A 173 -14.13 3.08 25.76
CA ASN A 173 -14.81 4.37 25.67
C ASN A 173 -16.06 4.42 26.57
N THR A 174 -15.90 4.95 27.78
CA THR A 174 -17.00 5.14 28.75
C THR A 174 -17.53 6.56 28.80
N SER A 175 -16.75 7.53 28.33
CA SER A 175 -17.14 8.95 28.25
C SER A 175 -18.05 9.26 27.06
N GLY A 176 -18.07 8.39 26.04
CA GLY A 176 -18.68 8.68 24.74
C GLY A 176 -17.86 9.68 23.91
N ALA A 177 -16.60 9.93 24.29
CA ALA A 177 -15.72 10.83 23.55
C ALA A 177 -15.43 10.26 22.16
N ILE A 178 -15.45 11.13 21.14
CA ILE A 178 -15.06 10.78 19.78
C ILE A 178 -13.65 11.29 19.58
N ILE A 179 -12.70 10.37 19.53
CA ILE A 179 -11.30 10.69 19.23
C ILE A 179 -11.07 10.28 17.78
N PRO A 180 -11.08 11.24 16.84
CA PRO A 180 -11.03 10.93 15.42
C PRO A 180 -9.67 10.34 15.05
N VAL A 181 -9.72 9.38 14.14
CA VAL A 181 -8.55 8.81 13.49
C VAL A 181 -8.77 8.73 11.99
N ALA A 182 -7.69 8.78 11.22
CA ALA A 182 -7.74 8.57 9.79
C ALA A 182 -6.62 7.67 9.27
N LYS A 183 -6.89 7.00 8.15
CA LYS A 183 -5.94 6.11 7.47
C LYS A 183 -6.08 6.27 5.97
N ASN A 184 -4.94 6.33 5.27
CA ASN A 184 -4.92 6.21 3.82
C ASN A 184 -5.07 4.73 3.43
N VAL A 185 -5.97 4.46 2.50
CA VAL A 185 -6.20 3.13 1.92
C VAL A 185 -6.01 3.23 0.41
N SER A 186 -5.22 2.34 -0.17
CA SER A 186 -5.02 2.31 -1.61
C SER A 186 -6.24 1.75 -2.32
N PHE A 187 -6.54 2.28 -3.51
CA PHE A 187 -7.58 1.77 -4.38
C PHE A 187 -7.22 2.01 -5.85
N GLU A 188 -7.89 1.29 -6.75
CA GLU A 188 -7.70 1.43 -8.19
C GLU A 188 -8.55 2.59 -8.74
N ASN A 189 -7.91 3.70 -9.09
CA ASN A 189 -8.52 4.90 -9.69
C ASN A 189 -8.36 4.92 -11.22
N ARG A 190 -9.28 4.27 -11.93
CA ARG A 190 -9.31 4.31 -13.41
C ARG A 190 -9.69 5.67 -13.98
N VAL A 191 -10.44 6.47 -13.24
CA VAL A 191 -10.84 7.83 -13.64
C VAL A 191 -9.60 8.71 -13.83
N LYS A 192 -8.67 8.67 -12.88
CA LYS A 192 -7.37 9.38 -12.95
C LYS A 192 -6.54 8.95 -14.17
N ALA A 193 -6.63 7.69 -14.56
CA ALA A 193 -5.88 7.13 -15.68
C ALA A 193 -6.58 7.29 -17.05
N SER A 194 -7.83 7.77 -17.08
CA SER A 194 -8.63 7.97 -18.30
C SER A 194 -9.04 9.45 -18.51
N PRO A 195 -8.06 10.33 -18.83
CA PRO A 195 -8.31 11.77 -18.97
C PRO A 195 -9.25 12.14 -20.13
N SER A 196 -9.48 11.23 -21.09
CA SER A 196 -10.39 11.47 -22.21
C SER A 196 -11.86 11.47 -21.80
N THR A 197 -12.21 10.79 -20.71
CA THR A 197 -13.62 10.64 -20.29
C THR A 197 -14.05 11.78 -19.37
N PHE A 198 -13.12 12.29 -18.57
CA PHE A 198 -13.34 13.41 -17.65
C PHE A 198 -12.39 14.55 -18.02
N SER A 199 -12.86 15.45 -18.87
CA SER A 199 -12.06 16.58 -19.35
C SER A 199 -12.04 17.70 -18.31
N TYR A 200 -11.19 17.57 -17.30
CA TYR A 200 -10.86 18.68 -16.42
C TYR A 200 -9.97 19.70 -17.14
N ARG A 201 -10.15 20.98 -16.81
CA ARG A 201 -9.28 22.05 -17.31
C ARG A 201 -7.84 21.78 -16.87
N GLN A 202 -6.90 21.79 -17.81
CA GLN A 202 -5.49 21.75 -17.46
C GLN A 202 -5.09 23.08 -16.83
N LEU A 203 -4.54 23.01 -15.63
CA LEU A 203 -4.05 24.18 -14.89
C LEU A 203 -2.60 24.47 -15.25
N THR A 204 -2.25 25.75 -15.35
CA THR A 204 -0.85 26.13 -15.40
C THR A 204 -0.17 25.90 -14.04
N PRO A 205 1.15 25.74 -13.98
CA PRO A 205 1.87 25.63 -12.70
C PRO A 205 1.57 26.80 -11.75
N GLU A 206 1.43 28.02 -12.29
CA GLU A 206 1.12 29.23 -11.51
C GLU A 206 -0.29 29.21 -10.93
N GLU A 207 -1.29 28.73 -11.68
CA GLU A 207 -2.64 28.55 -11.17
C GLU A 207 -2.69 27.47 -10.10
N SER A 208 -2.02 26.34 -10.34
CA SER A 208 -1.95 25.21 -9.40
C SER A 208 -1.30 25.62 -8.07
N ALA A 209 -0.26 26.46 -8.11
CA ALA A 209 0.44 26.95 -6.93
C ALA A 209 -0.40 27.91 -6.06
N LYS A 210 -1.44 28.55 -6.62
CA LYS A 210 -2.36 29.41 -5.86
C LYS A 210 -3.44 28.62 -5.12
N LEU A 211 -3.65 27.35 -5.47
CA LEU A 211 -4.69 26.48 -4.94
C LEU A 211 -4.13 25.56 -3.86
N TYR A 212 -4.98 25.17 -2.90
CA TYR A 212 -4.62 24.18 -1.89
C TYR A 212 -4.14 22.87 -2.53
N ASP A 213 -3.08 22.31 -1.96
CA ASP A 213 -2.72 20.93 -2.22
C ASP A 213 -3.73 19.99 -1.56
N TYR A 214 -3.83 18.78 -2.11
CA TYR A 214 -4.68 17.76 -1.50
C TYR A 214 -4.18 17.47 -0.08
N PRO A 215 -5.03 17.51 0.96
CA PRO A 215 -4.54 17.33 2.33
C PRO A 215 -3.87 15.97 2.50
N TYR A 216 -2.66 15.97 3.04
CA TYR A 216 -1.89 14.77 3.33
C TYR A 216 -2.08 14.35 4.78
N ILE A 217 -2.28 13.05 5.02
CA ILE A 217 -2.38 12.48 6.36
C ILE A 217 -0.99 12.01 6.77
N GLY A 218 -0.25 12.89 7.43
CA GLY A 218 1.04 12.55 8.05
C GLY A 218 0.91 11.95 9.45
N ASP A 219 -0.22 12.22 10.12
CA ASP A 219 -0.53 11.71 11.45
C ASP A 219 -1.96 11.15 11.45
N ALA A 220 -2.15 9.96 12.00
CA ALA A 220 -3.47 9.34 12.09
C ALA A 220 -4.44 10.12 12.99
N TRP A 221 -3.94 10.98 13.89
CA TRP A 221 -4.77 11.74 14.85
C TRP A 221 -5.25 13.10 14.34
N SER A 222 -4.87 13.49 13.11
CA SER A 222 -5.24 14.77 12.49
C SER A 222 -5.50 14.58 11.01
N THR A 223 -6.71 14.89 10.54
CA THR A 223 -7.09 14.59 9.15
C THR A 223 -6.69 15.69 8.15
N GLY A 224 -6.50 16.92 8.65
CA GLY A 224 -6.22 18.09 7.81
C GLY A 224 -7.36 18.45 6.84
N ARG A 225 -8.59 17.95 7.04
CA ARG A 225 -9.72 18.16 6.11
C ARG A 225 -10.51 19.45 6.35
N ASN A 226 -10.13 20.22 7.36
CA ASN A 226 -10.63 21.57 7.57
C ASN A 226 -9.62 22.60 7.07
N LEU A 227 -9.82 23.10 5.85
CA LEU A 227 -9.04 24.16 5.21
C LEU A 227 -9.81 25.49 5.20
N SER A 228 -10.85 25.64 6.02
CA SER A 228 -11.68 26.85 6.04
C SER A 228 -11.09 27.97 6.90
N GLY A 229 -10.33 27.60 7.93
CA GLY A 229 -9.81 28.50 8.97
C GLY A 229 -10.88 29.08 9.91
N THR A 230 -12.14 28.70 9.76
CA THR A 230 -13.29 29.24 10.52
C THR A 230 -13.91 28.23 11.47
N LEU A 231 -13.89 26.95 11.11
CA LEU A 231 -14.47 25.86 11.89
C LEU A 231 -13.45 25.26 12.87
N SER A 232 -13.93 24.65 13.94
CA SER A 232 -13.09 23.80 14.78
C SER A 232 -12.67 22.54 14.02
N THR A 233 -11.36 22.40 13.78
CA THR A 233 -10.78 21.20 13.14
C THR A 233 -11.16 19.93 13.90
N ARG A 234 -11.16 19.97 15.24
CA ARG A 234 -11.54 18.81 16.05
C ARG A 234 -12.99 18.39 15.80
N LYS A 235 -13.94 19.33 15.79
CA LYS A 235 -15.35 18.99 15.55
C LYS A 235 -15.60 18.51 14.12
N TRP A 236 -14.87 19.05 13.14
CA TRP A 236 -14.92 18.57 11.76
C TRP A 236 -14.38 17.14 11.64
N ASP A 237 -13.27 16.84 12.32
CA ASP A 237 -12.70 15.50 12.35
C ASP A 237 -13.62 14.51 13.09
N GLU A 238 -14.28 14.93 14.17
CA GLU A 238 -15.30 14.14 14.85
C GLU A 238 -16.51 13.85 13.97
N LEU A 239 -16.96 14.82 13.15
CA LEU A 239 -18.00 14.60 12.15
C LEU A 239 -17.58 13.50 11.15
N ASN A 240 -16.38 13.60 10.59
CA ASN A 240 -15.82 12.57 9.71
C ASN A 240 -15.69 11.21 10.41
N ALA A 241 -15.31 11.17 11.68
CA ALA A 241 -15.22 9.94 12.47
C ALA A 241 -16.58 9.24 12.70
N ARG A 242 -17.68 10.01 12.81
CA ARG A 242 -19.04 9.45 12.90
C ARG A 242 -19.55 8.93 11.55
N LEU A 243 -19.30 9.70 10.49
CA LEU A 243 -19.80 9.41 9.15
C LEU A 243 -18.97 8.34 8.43
N GLY A 244 -17.66 8.27 8.67
CA GLY A 244 -16.75 7.34 8.00
C GLY A 244 -17.19 5.87 8.11
N PRO A 245 -17.46 5.33 9.31
CA PRO A 245 -17.87 3.93 9.46
C PRO A 245 -19.23 3.59 8.86
N THR A 246 -20.15 4.56 8.73
CA THR A 246 -21.55 4.30 8.33
C THR A 246 -21.84 4.68 6.88
N LYS A 247 -21.17 5.71 6.37
CA LYS A 247 -21.36 6.26 5.03
C LYS A 247 -20.13 6.15 4.15
N HIS A 248 -18.99 5.74 4.72
CA HIS A 248 -17.71 5.67 4.02
C HIS A 248 -17.30 6.98 3.35
N VAL A 249 -17.76 8.14 3.83
CA VAL A 249 -17.51 9.46 3.23
C VAL A 249 -16.38 10.20 3.95
N ASN A 250 -15.59 10.95 3.19
CA ASN A 250 -14.58 11.88 3.70
C ASN A 250 -14.95 13.32 3.30
N LEU A 251 -15.31 14.15 4.29
CA LEU A 251 -15.72 15.53 4.08
C LEU A 251 -14.53 16.47 4.19
N ILE A 252 -14.33 17.30 3.18
CA ILE A 252 -13.29 18.33 3.13
C ILE A 252 -13.96 19.69 3.01
N VAL A 253 -13.65 20.63 3.89
CA VAL A 253 -14.18 22.00 3.81
C VAL A 253 -13.06 22.97 3.46
N VAL A 254 -13.28 23.80 2.44
CA VAL A 254 -12.26 24.71 1.91
C VAL A 254 -12.87 26.10 1.72
N ARG A 255 -12.23 27.12 2.29
CA ARG A 255 -12.59 28.51 2.00
C ARG A 255 -11.75 29.00 0.83
N LEU A 256 -12.39 29.57 -0.18
CA LEU A 256 -11.73 30.11 -1.37
C LEU A 256 -12.22 31.53 -1.63
N LYS A 257 -11.52 32.28 -2.50
CA LYS A 257 -11.87 33.66 -2.81
C LYS A 257 -12.97 33.71 -3.87
N THR A 258 -12.83 32.92 -4.93
CA THR A 258 -13.73 32.99 -6.10
C THR A 258 -14.27 31.61 -6.49
N PRO A 259 -15.46 31.54 -7.11
CA PRO A 259 -16.02 30.26 -7.57
C PRO A 259 -15.16 29.60 -8.66
N GLU A 260 -14.39 30.38 -9.43
CA GLU A 260 -13.45 29.87 -10.43
C GLU A 260 -12.30 29.10 -9.77
N GLU A 261 -11.80 29.56 -8.61
CA GLU A 261 -10.81 28.82 -7.82
C GLU A 261 -11.37 27.45 -7.38
N ALA A 262 -12.67 27.35 -7.09
CA ALA A 262 -13.29 26.07 -6.70
C ALA A 262 -13.35 25.08 -7.87
N ARG A 263 -13.67 25.55 -9.07
CA ARG A 263 -13.63 24.74 -10.30
C ARG A 263 -12.21 24.35 -10.67
N ALA A 264 -11.26 25.25 -10.46
CA ALA A 264 -9.84 24.95 -10.63
C ALA A 264 -9.37 23.91 -9.59
N LEU A 265 -9.81 24.01 -8.33
CA LEU A 265 -9.50 23.04 -7.29
C LEU A 265 -10.06 21.66 -7.62
N GLU A 266 -11.31 21.60 -8.11
CA GLU A 266 -11.91 20.36 -8.61
C GLU A 266 -11.05 19.74 -9.72
N ALA A 267 -10.58 20.54 -10.67
CA ALA A 267 -9.69 20.08 -11.73
C ALA A 267 -8.34 19.59 -11.18
N LYS A 268 -7.73 20.33 -10.25
CA LYS A 268 -6.47 19.97 -9.58
C LYS A 268 -6.59 18.64 -8.86
N TRP A 269 -7.72 18.39 -8.20
CA TRP A 269 -7.98 17.18 -7.42
C TRP A 269 -8.67 16.08 -8.23
N ILE A 270 -8.91 16.29 -9.53
CA ILE A 270 -9.56 15.33 -10.45
C ILE A 270 -10.93 14.90 -9.89
N GLY A 271 -11.73 15.86 -9.44
CA GLY A 271 -13.02 15.62 -8.81
C GLY A 271 -12.95 15.13 -7.36
N GLY A 272 -11.77 14.99 -6.76
CA GLY A 272 -11.56 14.41 -5.43
C GLY A 272 -11.24 12.91 -5.48
N LYS A 273 -10.98 12.30 -4.32
CA LYS A 273 -10.79 10.85 -4.17
C LYS A 273 -12.12 10.11 -4.09
N LYS A 274 -12.08 8.78 -4.20
CA LYS A 274 -13.25 7.90 -4.31
C LYS A 274 -14.39 8.20 -3.34
N ASN A 275 -14.08 8.55 -2.10
CA ASN A 275 -15.07 8.86 -1.08
C ASN A 275 -15.13 10.34 -0.64
N ASP A 276 -14.45 11.23 -1.36
CA ASP A 276 -14.41 12.63 -1.00
C ASP A 276 -15.69 13.36 -1.39
N LEU A 277 -16.13 14.22 -0.49
CA LEU A 277 -17.07 15.29 -0.78
C LEU A 277 -16.48 16.61 -0.29
N VAL A 278 -16.17 17.50 -1.24
CA VAL A 278 -15.46 18.74 -1.00
C VAL A 278 -16.44 19.90 -1.01
N LEU A 279 -16.57 20.55 0.15
CA LEU A 279 -17.42 21.70 0.40
C LEU A 279 -16.59 22.96 0.27
N THR A 280 -16.74 23.67 -0.84
CA THR A 280 -16.05 24.95 -1.06
C THR A 280 -17.02 26.12 -0.90
N TYR A 281 -16.53 27.22 -0.33
CA TYR A 281 -17.36 28.41 -0.13
C TYR A 281 -16.54 29.71 -0.10
N GLY A 282 -17.23 30.81 -0.40
CA GLY A 282 -16.77 32.19 -0.26
C GLY A 282 -17.91 33.08 0.26
N GLU A 283 -17.81 34.40 0.11
CA GLU A 283 -18.73 35.34 0.78
C GLU A 283 -20.19 35.27 0.30
N SER A 284 -20.40 34.94 -0.96
CA SER A 284 -21.71 34.95 -1.61
C SER A 284 -21.96 33.69 -2.45
N TRP A 285 -21.07 32.71 -2.39
CA TRP A 285 -21.09 31.55 -3.25
C TRP A 285 -20.64 30.30 -2.51
N SER A 286 -21.09 29.15 -3.02
CA SER A 286 -20.72 27.83 -2.55
C SER A 286 -20.64 26.89 -3.74
N TYR A 287 -19.73 25.93 -3.70
CA TYR A 287 -19.65 24.89 -4.70
C TYR A 287 -19.27 23.57 -4.04
N VAL A 288 -20.04 22.51 -4.28
CA VAL A 288 -19.77 21.20 -3.72
C VAL A 288 -19.49 20.20 -4.83
N PHE A 289 -18.28 19.64 -4.83
CA PHE A 289 -17.86 18.60 -5.76
C PHE A 289 -17.39 17.35 -5.02
N GLY A 290 -17.20 16.26 -5.75
CA GLY A 290 -16.91 14.94 -5.17
C GLY A 290 -17.70 13.82 -5.84
N TRP A 291 -17.32 12.59 -5.53
CA TRP A 291 -17.94 11.40 -6.09
C TRP A 291 -19.13 10.96 -5.22
N THR A 292 -20.34 11.33 -5.63
CA THR A 292 -21.61 10.84 -5.06
C THR A 292 -22.64 10.65 -6.16
N GLU A 293 -23.50 9.64 -6.01
CA GLU A 293 -24.66 9.43 -6.87
C GLU A 293 -25.81 10.42 -6.57
N SER A 294 -25.72 11.16 -5.47
CA SER A 294 -26.79 12.05 -5.00
C SER A 294 -26.49 13.50 -5.35
N THR A 295 -27.04 13.98 -6.45
CA THR A 295 -27.05 15.42 -6.80
C THR A 295 -27.76 16.24 -5.72
N LEU A 296 -28.81 15.67 -5.11
CA LEU A 296 -29.56 16.32 -4.02
C LEU A 296 -28.67 16.61 -2.80
N ALA A 297 -27.76 15.70 -2.43
CA ALA A 297 -26.83 15.93 -1.32
C ALA A 297 -25.96 17.17 -1.59
N LYS A 298 -25.40 17.30 -2.81
CA LYS A 298 -24.58 18.45 -3.21
C LYS A 298 -25.37 19.76 -3.13
N THR A 299 -26.55 19.83 -3.76
CA THR A 299 -27.38 21.05 -3.79
C THR A 299 -27.86 21.48 -2.40
N LYS A 300 -28.16 20.52 -1.50
CA LYS A 300 -28.52 20.83 -0.11
C LYS A 300 -27.33 21.36 0.67
N LEU A 301 -26.15 20.77 0.53
CA LEU A 301 -24.93 21.25 1.19
C LEU A 301 -24.54 22.65 0.70
N GLU A 302 -24.64 22.93 -0.60
CA GLU A 302 -24.43 24.28 -1.15
C GLU A 302 -25.39 25.31 -0.54
N SER A 303 -26.68 24.96 -0.44
CA SER A 303 -27.67 25.82 0.20
C SER A 303 -27.37 26.05 1.68
N LEU A 304 -26.92 25.02 2.41
CA LEU A 304 -26.51 25.15 3.81
C LEU A 304 -25.27 26.05 3.96
N LEU A 305 -24.25 25.89 3.10
CA LEU A 305 -23.04 26.71 3.12
C LEU A 305 -23.37 28.20 2.93
N ARG A 306 -24.29 28.52 2.00
CA ARG A 306 -24.75 29.91 1.78
C ARG A 306 -25.56 30.45 2.97
N TYR A 307 -26.42 29.62 3.55
CA TYR A 307 -27.28 30.04 4.66
C TYR A 307 -26.49 30.33 5.94
N HIS A 308 -25.43 29.56 6.20
CA HIS A 308 -24.59 29.69 7.39
C HIS A 308 -23.36 30.57 7.21
N TYR A 309 -23.25 31.38 6.14
CA TYR A 309 -22.09 32.27 5.98
C TYR A 309 -22.16 33.47 6.96
N PRO A 310 -21.09 33.80 7.70
CA PRO A 310 -19.81 33.08 7.81
C PRO A 310 -19.93 31.80 8.66
N LEU A 311 -19.24 30.73 8.23
CA LEU A 311 -19.35 29.42 8.88
C LEU A 311 -18.87 29.43 10.33
N ASP A 312 -19.64 28.77 11.19
CA ASP A 312 -19.28 28.42 12.57
C ASP A 312 -19.67 26.97 12.89
N ASP A 313 -19.30 26.48 14.07
CA ASP A 313 -19.51 25.08 14.47
C ASP A 313 -20.99 24.64 14.50
N ARG A 314 -21.97 25.55 14.48
CA ARG A 314 -23.41 25.20 14.42
C ARG A 314 -23.80 24.62 13.06
N PHE A 315 -22.96 24.80 12.05
CA PHE A 315 -23.10 24.22 10.71
C PHE A 315 -22.91 22.69 10.71
N ILE A 316 -22.04 22.16 11.59
CA ILE A 316 -21.58 20.77 11.57
C ILE A 316 -22.74 19.76 11.74
N PRO A 317 -23.66 19.92 12.71
CA PRO A 317 -24.80 18.99 12.85
C PRO A 317 -25.75 18.99 11.65
N GLU A 318 -25.93 20.13 10.96
CA GLU A 318 -26.79 20.21 9.77
C GLU A 318 -26.17 19.50 8.57
N VAL A 319 -24.84 19.59 8.40
CA VAL A 319 -24.11 18.79 7.42
C VAL A 319 -24.30 17.30 7.69
N GLU A 320 -24.14 16.88 8.95
CA GLU A 320 -24.33 15.48 9.34
C GLU A 320 -25.70 14.95 8.94
N LYS A 321 -26.77 15.70 9.24
CA LYS A 321 -28.15 15.34 8.85
C LYS A 321 -28.30 15.16 7.34
N VAL A 322 -27.76 16.08 6.54
CA VAL A 322 -27.84 16.01 5.07
C VAL A 322 -27.09 14.79 4.54
N ILE A 323 -25.88 14.52 5.05
CA ILE A 323 -25.10 13.35 4.65
C ILE A 323 -25.80 12.05 5.04
N VAL A 324 -26.28 11.93 6.28
CA VAL A 324 -26.99 10.74 6.75
C VAL A 324 -28.22 10.44 5.87
N ALA A 325 -28.98 11.47 5.52
CA ALA A 325 -30.21 11.33 4.75
C ALA A 325 -30.01 11.14 3.24
N HIS A 326 -29.00 11.79 2.65
CA HIS A 326 -28.94 11.94 1.19
C HIS A 326 -27.64 11.48 0.54
N TYR A 327 -26.54 11.30 1.27
CA TYR A 327 -25.30 10.86 0.65
C TYR A 327 -25.41 9.40 0.20
N LYS A 328 -24.98 9.16 -1.04
CA LYS A 328 -24.84 7.83 -1.62
C LYS A 328 -23.48 7.73 -2.31
N MET A 329 -22.65 6.82 -1.82
CA MET A 329 -21.33 6.56 -2.38
C MET A 329 -21.47 6.03 -3.80
N VAL A 330 -20.58 6.47 -4.70
CA VAL A 330 -20.51 5.94 -6.07
C VAL A 330 -19.95 4.53 -6.01
N ASP A 331 -20.62 3.60 -6.69
CA ASP A 331 -20.04 2.28 -6.94
C ASP A 331 -18.87 2.42 -7.93
N TRP A 332 -17.66 2.16 -7.44
CA TRP A 332 -16.44 2.39 -8.21
C TRP A 332 -16.25 1.39 -9.36
N HIS A 333 -16.90 0.22 -9.29
CA HIS A 333 -16.92 -0.75 -10.39
C HIS A 333 -17.60 -0.22 -11.65
N LYS A 334 -18.40 0.84 -11.53
CA LYS A 334 -18.95 1.56 -12.69
C LYS A 334 -17.87 2.12 -13.59
N PHE A 335 -16.63 2.27 -13.13
CA PHE A 335 -15.52 2.78 -13.95
C PHE A 335 -14.64 1.68 -14.53
N ASP A 336 -14.99 0.41 -14.35
CA ASP A 336 -14.20 -0.72 -14.88
C ASP A 336 -14.18 -0.74 -16.41
N TYR A 337 -15.17 -0.13 -17.07
CA TYR A 337 -15.21 0.02 -18.54
C TYR A 337 -14.17 1.01 -19.09
N LEU A 338 -13.52 1.82 -18.24
CA LEU A 338 -12.58 2.83 -18.72
C LEU A 338 -11.33 2.17 -19.26
N ASP A 339 -11.15 2.29 -20.57
CA ASP A 339 -9.95 1.83 -21.26
C ASP A 339 -8.73 2.66 -20.83
N LEU A 340 -7.74 1.95 -20.32
CA LEU A 340 -6.46 2.52 -19.91
C LEU A 340 -5.48 2.49 -21.08
N LYS A 341 -4.89 3.65 -21.40
CA LYS A 341 -3.88 3.75 -22.46
C LYS A 341 -2.51 4.04 -21.83
N PRO A 342 -1.52 3.14 -22.00
CA PRO A 342 -0.18 3.39 -21.49
C PRO A 342 0.41 4.67 -22.10
N ARG A 343 1.08 5.47 -21.26
CA ARG A 343 1.94 6.56 -21.74
C ARG A 343 3.05 6.04 -22.66
N THR A 344 3.47 6.85 -23.64
CA THR A 344 4.53 6.52 -24.61
C THR A 344 5.83 6.06 -23.93
N ALA A 345 6.18 6.64 -22.78
CA ALA A 345 7.36 6.25 -22.00
C ALA A 345 7.36 4.76 -21.59
N HIS A 346 6.20 4.17 -21.28
CA HIS A 346 6.12 2.77 -20.89
C HIS A 346 6.53 1.83 -22.04
N TYR A 347 6.21 2.19 -23.29
CA TYR A 347 6.63 1.41 -24.46
C TYR A 347 8.15 1.44 -24.66
N TRP A 348 8.80 2.58 -24.40
CA TRP A 348 10.26 2.71 -24.47
C TRP A 348 10.96 1.88 -23.39
N TRP A 349 10.46 1.93 -22.15
CA TRP A 349 10.99 1.09 -21.08
C TRP A 349 10.78 -0.39 -21.35
N LEU A 350 9.60 -0.77 -21.86
CA LEU A 350 9.34 -2.14 -22.31
C LEU A 350 10.33 -2.55 -23.40
N ALA A 351 10.52 -1.71 -24.44
CA ALA A 351 11.46 -2.01 -25.54
C ALA A 351 12.87 -2.28 -25.02
N LEU A 352 13.36 -1.41 -24.13
CA LEU A 352 14.69 -1.52 -23.54
C LEU A 352 14.83 -2.78 -22.68
N THR A 353 13.90 -3.03 -21.76
CA THR A 353 13.94 -4.22 -20.92
C THR A 353 13.79 -5.50 -21.74
N MET A 354 12.94 -5.49 -22.76
CA MET A 354 12.81 -6.60 -23.70
C MET A 354 14.12 -6.86 -24.42
N PHE A 355 14.77 -5.83 -24.96
CA PHE A 355 16.05 -5.97 -25.63
C PHE A 355 17.11 -6.60 -24.71
N LEU A 356 17.26 -6.11 -23.48
CA LEU A 356 18.26 -6.60 -22.52
C LEU A 356 17.99 -8.04 -22.10
N THR A 357 16.74 -8.36 -21.74
CA THR A 357 16.36 -9.71 -21.30
C THR A 357 16.51 -10.74 -22.42
N GLN A 358 16.14 -10.38 -23.65
CA GLN A 358 16.21 -11.26 -24.80
C GLN A 358 17.65 -11.44 -25.28
N ALA A 359 18.47 -10.38 -25.29
CA ALA A 359 19.90 -10.50 -25.59
C ALA A 359 20.61 -11.42 -24.57
N GLY A 360 20.30 -11.27 -23.28
CA GLY A 360 20.84 -12.14 -22.23
C GLY A 360 20.41 -13.61 -22.39
N ALA A 361 19.12 -13.85 -22.62
CA ALA A 361 18.57 -15.19 -22.82
C ALA A 361 19.14 -15.88 -24.08
N MET A 362 19.30 -15.15 -25.18
CA MET A 362 19.90 -15.66 -26.40
C MET A 362 21.39 -15.95 -26.24
N THR A 363 22.13 -15.09 -25.53
CA THR A 363 23.54 -15.33 -25.21
C THR A 363 23.70 -16.59 -24.38
N TRP A 364 22.85 -16.78 -23.38
CA TRP A 364 22.82 -18.00 -22.57
C TRP A 364 22.51 -19.25 -23.43
N ALA A 365 21.50 -19.18 -24.30
CA ALA A 365 21.14 -20.29 -25.19
C ALA A 365 22.29 -20.67 -26.12
N PHE A 366 22.98 -19.67 -26.69
CA PHE A 366 24.16 -19.88 -27.52
C PHE A 366 25.30 -20.56 -26.75
N MET A 367 25.63 -20.07 -25.55
CA MET A 367 26.67 -20.66 -24.69
C MET A 367 26.32 -22.10 -24.27
N ASN A 368 25.05 -22.36 -23.96
CA ASN A 368 24.58 -23.70 -23.62
C ASN A 368 24.68 -24.66 -24.82
N GLY A 369 24.37 -24.17 -26.02
CA GLY A 369 24.57 -24.88 -27.28
C GLY A 369 26.02 -25.28 -27.49
N GLU A 370 26.98 -24.38 -27.27
CA GLU A 370 28.41 -24.70 -27.37
C GLU A 370 28.84 -25.80 -26.40
N ASN A 371 28.35 -25.73 -25.16
CA ASN A 371 28.63 -26.75 -24.15
C ASN A 371 28.08 -28.12 -24.55
N ARG A 372 26.88 -28.17 -25.15
CA ARG A 372 26.32 -29.42 -25.69
C ARG A 372 27.21 -30.01 -26.79
N VAL A 373 27.64 -29.19 -27.76
CA VAL A 373 28.52 -29.65 -28.84
C VAL A 373 29.86 -30.13 -28.30
N ARG A 374 30.44 -29.45 -27.31
CA ARG A 374 31.69 -29.88 -26.65
C ARG A 374 31.54 -31.23 -25.94
N ARG A 375 30.41 -31.48 -25.27
CA ARG A 375 30.12 -32.76 -24.60
C ARG A 375 29.95 -33.93 -25.58
N MET A 376 29.53 -33.66 -26.82
CA MET A 376 29.39 -34.68 -27.87
C MET A 376 30.68 -34.98 -28.61
N ARG A 377 31.76 -34.20 -28.45
CA ARG A 377 33.04 -34.53 -29.07
C ARG A 377 33.58 -35.82 -28.42
N PRO A 378 33.85 -36.87 -29.20
CA PRO A 378 34.38 -38.11 -28.65
C PRO A 378 35.68 -37.82 -27.90
N ILE A 379 35.84 -38.44 -26.74
CA ILE A 379 37.09 -38.38 -25.98
C ILE A 379 38.15 -39.04 -26.86
N THR A 380 38.97 -38.24 -27.54
CA THR A 380 40.17 -38.76 -28.20
C THR A 380 41.10 -39.23 -27.10
N TYR A 381 41.08 -40.54 -26.83
CA TYR A 381 42.08 -41.17 -25.98
C TYR A 381 43.46 -40.92 -26.60
N PRO A 382 44.46 -40.48 -25.81
CA PRO A 382 45.82 -40.37 -26.33
C PRO A 382 46.23 -41.73 -26.88
N LYS A 383 46.69 -41.75 -28.14
CA LYS A 383 47.30 -42.96 -28.71
C LYS A 383 48.52 -43.28 -27.82
N TYR A 384 48.43 -44.35 -27.04
CA TYR A 384 49.59 -44.88 -26.34
C TYR A 384 50.58 -45.39 -27.39
N ASN A 385 51.68 -44.67 -27.57
CA ASN A 385 52.81 -45.15 -28.35
C ASN A 385 53.48 -46.27 -27.55
N TYR A 386 53.18 -47.52 -27.88
CA TYR A 386 54.00 -48.64 -27.48
C TYR A 386 55.30 -48.56 -28.29
N ALA A 387 56.37 -48.04 -27.67
CA ALA A 387 57.70 -48.14 -28.22
C ALA A 387 58.15 -49.60 -28.13
N SER A 388 58.37 -50.23 -29.29
CA SER A 388 58.97 -51.55 -29.47
C SER A 388 60.49 -51.47 -29.50
#